data_AF-A0A2T4TLW2-F1
#
_entry.id   AF-A0A2T4TLW2-F1
#
_cell.length_a   1.000
_cell.length_b   1.000
_cell.length_c   1.000
_cell.angle_alpha   90.00
_cell.angle_beta   90.00
_cell.angle_gamma   90.00
#
_symmetry.space_group_name_H-M   'P 1'
#
loop_
_entity.id
_entity.type
_entity.pdbx_description
1 polymer ?
#
loop_
_entity_poly.entity_id
_entity_poly.type
_entity_poly.pdbx_seq_one_letter_code
_entity_poly.pdbx_strand_id
1 'polypeptide(L)' 'MKIIEIVKINRELLRNLHIAGVRLDDAKYINLYTEYRHMLENHEKVSYIVAVLAEKYAISERKVYGLIKRFQTDCNLFAV' A
#
# COMPACT_ATOMS: atom_id res chain seq x y z
N MET A 1 -28.39 -3.11 2.32
CA MET A 1 -27.19 -3.02 3.17
C MET A 1 -26.74 -1.59 3.25
N LYS A 2 -26.58 -1.05 4.46
CA LYS A 2 -26.01 0.29 4.69
C LYS A 2 -24.51 0.17 5.01
N ILE A 3 -23.74 1.21 4.73
CA ILE A 3 -22.29 1.26 5.04
C ILE A 3 -22.01 0.87 6.50
N ILE A 4 -22.87 1.32 7.43
CA ILE A 4 -22.76 1.01 8.85
C ILE A 4 -22.85 -0.49 9.16
N GLU A 5 -23.56 -1.28 8.36
CA GLU A 5 -23.70 -2.73 8.57
C GLU A 5 -22.40 -3.46 8.18
N ILE A 6 -21.77 -3.07 7.06
CA ILE A 6 -20.48 -3.62 6.63
C ILE A 6 -19.38 -3.26 7.63
N VAL A 7 -19.37 -2.02 8.13
CA VAL A 7 -18.40 -1.58 9.14
C VAL A 7 -18.62 -2.32 10.46
N LYS A 8 -19.86 -2.62 10.84
CA LYS A 8 -20.16 -3.44 12.03
C LYS A 8 -19.65 -4.87 11.88
N ILE A 9 -19.84 -5.48 10.71
CA ILE A 9 -19.35 -6.85 10.43
C ILE A 9 -17.82 -6.91 10.50
N ASN A 10 -17.13 -5.90 9.98
CA ASN A 10 -15.66 -5.87 9.88
C ASN A 10 -14.96 -5.08 10.99
N ARG A 11 -15.65 -4.77 12.09
CA ARG A 11 -15.18 -3.84 13.12
C ARG A 11 -13.82 -4.22 13.70
N GLU A 12 -13.61 -5.50 14.00
CA GLU A 12 -12.35 -5.99 14.59
C GLU A 12 -11.20 -5.93 13.60
N LEU A 13 -11.43 -6.37 12.35
CA LEU A 13 -10.44 -6.29 11.28
C LEU A 13 -10.03 -4.84 11.01
N LEU A 14 -10.99 -3.92 10.90
CA LEU A 14 -10.71 -2.50 10.69
C LEU A 14 -9.93 -1.89 11.87
N ARG A 15 -10.24 -2.29 13.10
CA ARG A 15 -9.50 -1.87 14.29
C ARG A 15 -8.06 -2.37 14.26
N ASN A 16 -7.83 -3.63 13.92
CA ASN A 16 -6.49 -4.22 13.84
C ASN A 16 -5.65 -3.56 12.73
N LEU A 17 -6.24 -3.33 11.56
CA LEU A 17 -5.60 -2.60 10.46
C LEU A 17 -5.25 -1.17 10.88
N HIS A 18 -6.14 -0.50 11.61
CA HIS A 18 -5.88 0.85 12.10
C HIS A 18 -4.73 0.89 13.11
N ILE A 19 -4.69 -0.06 14.06
CA ILE A 19 -3.59 -0.20 15.04
C ILE A 19 -2.27 -0.49 14.32
N ALA A 20 -2.30 -1.32 13.27
CA ALA A 20 -1.16 -1.60 12.41
C ALA A 20 -0.69 -0.40 11.56
N GLY A 21 -1.42 0.72 11.57
CA GLY A 21 -1.09 1.91 10.78
C GLY A 21 -1.52 1.83 9.31
N VAL A 22 -2.30 0.81 8.93
CA VAL A 22 -2.80 0.61 7.57
C VAL A 22 -3.93 1.60 7.28
N ARG A 23 -3.85 2.26 6.13
CA ARG A 23 -4.89 3.18 5.64
C ARG A 23 -5.83 2.45 4.70
N LEU A 24 -7.11 2.80 4.72
CA LEU A 24 -8.07 2.25 3.74
C LEU A 24 -7.65 2.54 2.29
N ASP A 25 -7.01 3.67 2.04
CA ASP A 25 -6.48 4.03 0.72
C ASP A 25 -5.33 3.13 0.26
N ASP A 26 -4.65 2.42 1.17
CA ASP A 26 -3.56 1.51 0.81
C ASP A 26 -4.04 0.34 -0.04
N ALA A 27 -5.30 -0.07 0.14
CA ALA A 27 -5.94 -1.13 -0.64
C ALA A 27 -5.91 -0.84 -2.16
N LYS A 28 -5.93 0.44 -2.55
CA LYS A 28 -5.90 0.86 -3.96
C LYS A 28 -4.53 0.63 -4.63
N TYR A 29 -3.47 0.50 -3.83
CA TYR A 29 -2.09 0.44 -4.32
C TYR A 29 -1.43 -0.93 -4.10
N ILE A 30 -2.20 -1.95 -3.71
CA ILE A 30 -1.69 -3.31 -3.53
C ILE A 30 -1.04 -3.81 -4.83
N ASN A 31 -1.75 -3.69 -5.97
CA ASN A 31 -1.25 -4.14 -7.27
C ASN A 31 0.04 -3.40 -7.67
N LEU A 32 0.11 -2.10 -7.42
CA LEU A 32 1.31 -1.30 -7.69
C LEU A 32 2.51 -1.84 -6.91
N TYR A 33 2.32 -2.17 -5.63
CA TYR A 33 3.39 -2.69 -4.79
C TYR A 33 3.80 -4.13 -5.18
N THR A 34 2.83 -4.97 -5.57
CA THR A 34 3.12 -6.31 -6.08
C THR A 34 3.95 -6.26 -7.36
N GLU A 35 3.62 -5.37 -8.30
CA GLU A 35 4.42 -5.17 -9.52
C GLU A 35 5.81 -4.60 -9.21
N TYR A 36 5.89 -3.62 -8.30
CA TYR A 36 7.17 -3.11 -7.82
C TYR A 36 8.07 -4.24 -7.30
N ARG A 37 7.52 -5.16 -6.49
CA ARG A 37 8.24 -6.31 -5.95
C ARG A 37 8.73 -7.26 -7.05
N HIS A 38 7.89 -7.56 -8.03
CA HIS A 38 8.27 -8.41 -9.16
C HIS A 38 9.40 -7.80 -10.01
N MET A 39 9.31 -6.51 -10.34
CA MET A 39 10.37 -5.83 -11.10
C MET A 39 11.67 -5.71 -10.30
N LEU A 40 11.56 -5.52 -8.97
CA LEU A 40 12.72 -5.49 -8.07
C LEU A 40 13.42 -6.86 -7.99
N GLU A 41 12.63 -7.95 -7.97
CA GLU A 41 13.14 -9.33 -8.01
C GLU A 41 13.83 -9.67 -9.34
N ASN A 42 13.42 -9.03 -10.43
CA ASN A 42 14.11 -9.08 -11.73
C ASN A 42 15.38 -8.20 -11.81
N HIS A 43 15.82 -7.62 -10.68
CA HIS A 43 16.99 -6.75 -10.59
C HIS A 43 16.90 -5.47 -11.45
N GLU A 44 15.68 -5.01 -11.76
CA GLU A 44 15.50 -3.74 -12.46
C GLU A 44 15.88 -2.55 -11.59
N LYS A 45 16.39 -1.48 -12.22
CA LYS A 45 16.79 -0.26 -11.50
C LYS A 45 15.57 0.42 -10.88
N VAL A 46 15.62 0.75 -9.59
CA VAL A 46 14.48 1.35 -8.87
C VAL A 46 13.91 2.60 -9.55
N SER A 47 14.75 3.48 -10.12
CA SER A 47 14.27 4.66 -10.84
C SER A 47 13.47 4.31 -12.10
N TYR A 48 13.84 3.23 -12.79
CA TYR A 48 13.08 2.74 -13.93
C TYR A 48 11.72 2.18 -13.49
N ILE A 49 11.71 1.32 -12.46
CA ILE A 49 10.48 0.76 -11.90
C ILE A 49 9.51 1.88 -11.50
N VAL A 50 10.01 2.91 -10.81
CA VAL A 50 9.19 4.05 -10.37
C VAL A 50 8.59 4.82 -11.55
N ALA A 51 9.38 5.08 -12.60
CA ALA A 51 8.88 5.76 -13.80
C ALA A 51 7.77 4.95 -14.50
N VAL A 52 7.97 3.64 -14.67
CA VAL A 52 6.99 2.74 -15.28
C VAL A 52 5.70 2.68 -14.47
N LEU A 53 5.80 2.56 -13.14
CA LEU A 53 4.62 2.52 -12.26
C LEU A 53 3.91 3.87 -12.19
N ALA A 54 4.64 4.98 -12.23
CA ALA A 54 4.06 6.32 -12.26
C ALA A 54 3.19 6.53 -13.50
N GLU A 55 3.69 6.14 -14.67
CA GLU A 55 2.96 6.20 -15.93
C GLU A 55 1.75 5.25 -15.93
N LYS A 56 1.97 3.97 -15.59
CA LYS A 56 0.92 2.94 -15.61
C LYS A 56 -0.26 3.24 -14.68
N TYR A 57 0.02 3.77 -13.50
CA TYR A 57 -1.00 4.08 -12.49
C TYR A 57 -1.44 5.54 -12.50
N ALA A 58 -0.98 6.35 -13.46
CA ALA A 58 -1.29 7.77 -13.61
C ALA A 58 -1.09 8.57 -12.30
N ILE A 59 0.03 8.33 -11.62
CA ILE A 59 0.41 9.04 -10.38
C ILE A 59 1.83 9.58 -10.48
N SER A 60 2.15 10.62 -9.72
CA SER A 60 3.50 11.17 -9.72
C SER A 60 4.53 10.19 -9.14
N GLU A 61 5.75 10.22 -9.66
CA GLU A 61 6.88 9.44 -9.12
C GLU A 61 7.09 9.70 -7.62
N ARG A 62 6.93 10.95 -7.17
CA ARG A 62 6.97 11.31 -5.74
C ARG A 62 5.96 10.50 -4.92
N LYS A 63 4.75 10.30 -5.46
CA LYS A 63 3.73 9.50 -4.81
C LYS A 63 4.14 8.03 -4.80
N VAL A 64 4.64 7.49 -5.90
CA VAL A 64 5.16 6.11 -5.98
C VAL A 64 6.26 5.86 -4.93
N TYR A 65 7.27 6.73 -4.84
CA TYR A 65 8.30 6.65 -3.80
C TYR A 65 7.70 6.66 -2.38
N GLY A 66 6.70 7.50 -2.14
CA GLY A 66 6.00 7.55 -0.86
C GLY A 66 5.20 6.28 -0.55
N LEU A 67 4.60 5.64 -1.56
CA LEU A 67 3.91 4.36 -1.44
C LEU A 67 4.90 3.23 -1.11
N ILE A 68 6.00 3.12 -1.87
CA ILE A 68 7.04 2.11 -1.66
C ILE A 68 7.60 2.23 -0.24
N LYS A 69 8.01 3.44 0.17
CA LYS A 69 8.56 3.69 1.51
C LYS A 69 7.57 3.28 2.60
N ARG A 70 6.29 3.59 2.43
CA ARG A 70 5.24 3.23 3.39
C ARG A 70 5.03 1.72 3.47
N PHE A 71 4.93 1.04 2.33
CA PHE A 71 4.68 -0.41 2.30
C PHE A 71 5.88 -1.26 2.71
N GLN A 72 7.08 -0.68 2.71
CA GLN A 72 8.27 -1.29 3.30
C GLN A 72 8.42 -0.99 4.80
N THR A 73 7.60 -0.11 5.37
CA THR A 73 7.67 0.18 6.80
C THR A 73 7.13 -1.01 7.59
N ASP A 74 7.87 -1.42 8.62
CA ASP A 74 7.47 -2.52 9.48
C ASP A 74 6.12 -2.24 10.15
N CYS A 75 5.33 -3.29 10.30
CA CYS A 75 4.04 -3.20 10.95
C CYS A 75 4.24 -3.01 12.46
N ASN A 76 3.91 -1.82 12.96
CA ASN A 76 4.06 -1.45 14.38
C ASN A 76 2.97 -2.09 15.26
N LEU A 77 2.74 -3.40 15.14
CA LEU A 77 1.77 -4.12 15.98
C LEU A 77 2.07 -3.99 17.49
N PHE A 78 3.31 -3.62 17.84
CA PHE A 78 3.81 -3.49 19.20
C PHE A 78 4.68 -2.25 19.43
N ALA A 79 4.44 -1.14 18.72
CA ALA A 79 5.08 0.12 19.12
C ALA A 79 4.48 0.57 20.46
N VAL A 80 5.12 0.12 21.55
CA VAL A 80 4.91 0.55 22.94
C VAL A 80 5.42 1.97 23.12
#